data_AF-A0A1W6CYZ8-F1
#
_entry.id   AF-A0A1W6CYZ8-F1
#
_cell.length_a   1.000
_cell.length_b   1.000
_cell.length_c   1.000
_cell.angle_alpha   90.00
_cell.angle_beta   90.00
_cell.angle_gamma   90.00
#
_symmetry.space_group_name_H-M   'P 1'
#
loop_
_entity.id
_entity.type
_entity.pdbx_description
1 polymer ?
#
loop_
_entity_poly.entity_id
_entity_poly.type
_entity_poly.pdbx_seq_one_letter_code
_entity_poly.pdbx_strand_id
1 'polypeptide(L)'
;MTKAAAAPAAPIAQSPYGQLTAEQTRLLNTLENIRSSSAVVVPVSTDVKFLEAARSGAVTYSDFLAYWDKEIAICVTGETLTTDIGANGSRAASETHAEILELLVDSDADLLSATLRQSLVAWIVDYNLPGARVPNVWRPRPENELETASVGKAKAETNKARTAALRDALSFLANVEDDAIALELLPHLASVEGLSEAALRKLVEGRAALKGAPVVVPMPEPAPREAGEPPA
;
A
#
# COMPACT_ATOMS: atom_id res chain seq x y z
N MET A 1 -0.71 35.98 -1.20
CA MET A 1 -2.11 36.35 -1.47
C MET A 1 -2.22 36.83 -2.91
N THR A 2 -2.35 35.89 -3.83
CA THR A 2 -2.53 36.12 -5.27
C THR A 2 -3.98 36.53 -5.52
N LYS A 3 -4.16 37.79 -5.91
CA LYS A 3 -5.47 38.37 -6.20
C LYS A 3 -6.06 37.65 -7.40
N ALA A 4 -7.14 36.88 -7.19
CA ALA A 4 -7.87 36.22 -8.25
C ALA A 4 -8.28 37.24 -9.31
N ALA A 5 -7.82 37.04 -10.54
CA ALA A 5 -8.24 37.85 -11.68
C ALA A 5 -9.74 37.67 -11.87
N ALA A 6 -10.50 38.74 -11.60
CA ALA A 6 -11.93 38.79 -11.81
C ALA A 6 -12.23 38.39 -13.26
N ALA A 7 -13.20 37.48 -13.43
CA ALA A 7 -13.70 37.09 -14.74
C ALA A 7 -14.10 38.35 -15.55
N PRO A 8 -13.83 38.40 -16.86
CA PRO A 8 -14.12 39.59 -17.65
C PRO A 8 -15.64 39.82 -17.69
N ALA A 9 -16.11 40.80 -16.91
CA ALA A 9 -17.48 41.26 -16.99
C ALA A 9 -17.68 41.90 -18.37
N ALA A 10 -18.56 41.32 -19.19
CA ALA A 10 -18.89 41.90 -20.48
C ALA A 10 -19.68 43.20 -20.24
N PRO A 11 -19.20 44.37 -20.73
CA PRO A 11 -19.94 45.61 -20.61
C PRO A 11 -21.13 45.59 -21.57
N ILE A 12 -22.33 45.87 -21.07
CA ILE A 12 -23.54 45.97 -21.88
C ILE A 12 -24.02 47.42 -21.82
N ALA A 13 -24.24 48.03 -22.99
CA ALA A 13 -24.85 49.34 -23.12
C ALA A 13 -26.22 49.24 -23.78
N GLN A 14 -27.23 49.91 -23.21
CA GLN A 14 -28.57 49.99 -23.77
C GLN A 14 -28.75 51.37 -24.41
N SER A 15 -29.03 51.43 -25.73
CA SER A 15 -29.32 52.69 -26.44
C SER A 15 -30.78 52.72 -26.93
N PRO A 16 -31.47 53.87 -26.94
CA PRO A 16 -32.85 53.95 -27.45
C PRO A 16 -32.91 53.76 -28.98
N TYR A 17 -33.66 52.75 -29.44
CA TYR A 17 -34.13 52.43 -30.82
C TYR A 17 -33.31 52.89 -32.07
N GLY A 18 -32.98 51.93 -32.96
CA GLY A 18 -32.57 52.17 -34.36
C GLY A 18 -31.40 51.30 -34.85
N GLN A 19 -31.29 51.10 -36.17
CA GLN A 19 -30.12 50.43 -36.81
C GLN A 19 -28.81 51.14 -36.42
N LEU A 20 -27.70 50.39 -36.34
CA LEU A 20 -26.37 50.90 -35.95
C LEU A 20 -26.00 52.16 -36.76
N THR A 21 -26.21 53.31 -36.15
CA THR A 21 -25.72 54.59 -36.66
C THR A 21 -24.20 54.67 -36.45
N ALA A 22 -23.54 55.61 -37.13
CA ALA A 22 -22.11 55.84 -36.94
C ALA A 22 -21.74 56.11 -35.46
N GLU A 23 -22.64 56.71 -34.69
CA GLU A 23 -22.49 56.98 -33.26
C GLU A 23 -22.57 55.71 -32.40
N GLN A 24 -23.45 54.77 -32.72
CA GLN A 24 -23.53 53.48 -32.02
C GLN A 24 -22.30 52.61 -32.30
N THR A 25 -21.70 52.72 -33.50
CA THR A 25 -20.44 52.05 -33.82
C THR A 25 -19.27 52.66 -33.05
N ARG A 26 -19.24 53.99 -32.90
CA ARG A 26 -18.26 54.67 -32.02
C ARG A 26 -18.44 54.25 -30.56
N LEU A 27 -19.67 54.14 -30.08
CA LEU A 27 -19.95 53.64 -28.74
C LEU A 27 -19.47 52.20 -28.56
N LEU A 28 -19.75 51.30 -29.51
CA LEU A 28 -19.27 49.92 -29.49
C LEU A 28 -17.73 49.85 -29.44
N ASN A 29 -17.04 50.57 -30.31
CA ASN A 29 -15.57 50.65 -30.31
C ASN A 29 -15.03 51.20 -28.98
N THR A 30 -15.76 52.13 -28.36
CA THR A 30 -15.40 52.67 -27.04
C THR A 30 -15.60 51.61 -25.95
N LEU A 31 -16.70 50.83 -25.98
CA LEU A 31 -16.96 49.73 -25.05
C LEU A 31 -15.96 48.57 -25.21
N GLU A 32 -15.48 48.29 -26.42
CA GLU A 32 -14.39 47.32 -26.65
C GLU A 32 -13.10 47.79 -25.96
N ASN A 33 -12.81 49.09 -26.02
CA ASN A 33 -11.65 49.69 -25.35
C ASN A 33 -11.80 49.75 -23.81
N ILE A 34 -13.03 49.74 -23.26
CA ILE A 34 -13.28 49.68 -21.81
C ILE A 34 -12.65 48.44 -21.17
N ARG A 35 -12.50 47.33 -21.92
CA ARG A 35 -11.87 46.11 -21.37
C ARG A 35 -10.42 46.35 -20.89
N SER A 36 -9.73 47.32 -21.47
CA SER A 36 -8.36 47.71 -21.12
C SER A 36 -8.23 49.08 -20.45
N SER A 37 -9.26 49.92 -20.51
CA SER A 37 -9.23 51.31 -20.03
C SER A 37 -10.07 51.50 -18.77
N SER A 38 -9.50 52.18 -17.77
CA SER A 38 -10.10 52.36 -16.44
C SER A 38 -11.20 53.44 -16.36
N ALA A 39 -11.35 54.30 -17.37
CA ALA A 39 -12.37 55.36 -17.38
C ALA A 39 -12.77 55.72 -18.82
N VAL A 40 -14.08 55.91 -19.05
CA VAL A 40 -14.66 56.31 -20.34
C VAL A 40 -15.82 57.27 -20.10
N VAL A 41 -15.95 58.28 -20.97
CA VAL A 41 -17.06 59.24 -20.98
C VAL A 41 -18.12 58.77 -21.96
N VAL A 42 -19.35 58.59 -21.49
CA VAL A 42 -20.50 58.13 -22.28
C VAL A 42 -21.62 59.18 -22.21
N PRO A 43 -22.42 59.39 -23.29
CA PRO A 43 -23.54 60.34 -23.27
C PRO A 43 -24.57 60.03 -22.17
N VAL A 44 -25.15 61.08 -21.59
CA VAL A 44 -26.01 61.05 -20.38
C VAL A 44 -27.27 60.17 -20.48
N SER A 45 -27.62 59.68 -21.68
CA SER A 45 -28.78 58.81 -21.93
C SER A 45 -28.43 57.32 -22.08
N THR A 46 -27.17 56.92 -21.90
CA THR A 46 -26.73 55.52 -22.08
C THR A 46 -26.33 54.89 -20.75
N ASP A 47 -27.05 53.86 -20.34
CA ASP A 47 -26.71 53.06 -19.16
C ASP A 47 -25.69 51.96 -19.54
N VAL A 48 -24.54 51.96 -18.87
CA VAL A 48 -23.53 50.90 -18.97
C VAL A 48 -23.57 50.04 -17.71
N LYS A 49 -23.88 48.75 -17.86
CA LYS A 49 -23.90 47.79 -16.76
C LYS A 49 -22.84 46.72 -17.02
N PHE A 50 -22.02 46.43 -16.01
CA PHE A 50 -21.12 45.28 -16.02
C PHE A 50 -21.90 44.06 -15.56
N LEU A 51 -21.94 43.03 -16.41
CA LEU A 51 -22.51 41.76 -16.02
C LEU A 51 -21.44 40.96 -15.28
N GLU A 52 -21.41 41.08 -13.96
CA GLU A 52 -20.53 40.28 -13.13
C GLU A 52 -20.92 38.81 -13.25
N ALA A 53 -19.96 37.97 -13.64
CA ALA A 53 -20.16 36.53 -13.67
C ALA A 53 -20.34 36.06 -12.22
N ALA A 54 -21.59 35.86 -11.80
CA ALA A 54 -21.95 35.23 -10.54
C ALA A 54 -21.49 33.75 -10.56
N ARG A 55 -20.19 33.50 -10.42
CA ARG A 55 -19.65 32.16 -10.17
C ARG A 55 -19.84 31.83 -8.70
N SER A 56 -20.96 31.19 -8.37
CA SER A 56 -21.28 30.71 -7.01
C SER A 56 -20.61 29.37 -6.66
N GLY A 57 -19.51 29.02 -7.33
CA GLY A 57 -18.76 27.78 -7.07
C GLY A 57 -17.31 28.12 -6.78
N ALA A 58 -16.93 28.08 -5.50
CA ALA A 58 -15.54 28.23 -5.06
C ALA A 58 -14.76 26.91 -5.21
N VAL A 59 -14.86 26.25 -6.38
CA VAL A 59 -13.87 25.23 -6.72
C VAL A 59 -12.63 26.00 -7.15
N THR A 60 -11.65 26.05 -6.26
CA THR A 60 -10.41 26.74 -6.55
C THR A 60 -9.64 25.89 -7.55
N TYR A 61 -9.02 26.50 -8.57
CA TYR A 61 -8.17 25.78 -9.51
C TYR A 61 -7.06 24.98 -8.80
N SER A 62 -6.64 25.41 -7.60
CA SER A 62 -5.73 24.66 -6.74
C SER A 62 -6.24 23.26 -6.39
N ASP A 63 -7.53 23.14 -6.08
CA ASP A 63 -8.11 21.89 -5.60
C ASP A 63 -8.22 20.88 -6.75
N PHE A 64 -8.50 21.39 -7.95
CA PHE A 64 -8.48 20.61 -9.18
C PHE A 64 -7.07 20.12 -9.53
N LEU A 65 -6.06 20.98 -9.42
CA LEU A 65 -4.67 20.59 -9.64
C LEU A 65 -4.19 19.55 -8.62
N ALA A 66 -4.51 19.74 -7.35
CA ALA A 66 -4.17 18.80 -6.29
C ALA A 66 -4.82 17.42 -6.50
N TYR A 67 -6.06 17.38 -6.99
CA TYR A 67 -6.72 16.13 -7.35
C TYR A 67 -5.97 15.39 -8.46
N TRP A 68 -5.62 16.07 -9.55
CA TRP A 68 -4.90 15.42 -10.65
C TRP A 68 -3.49 14.99 -10.30
N ASP A 69 -2.77 15.80 -9.51
CA ASP A 69 -1.42 15.43 -9.04
C ASP A 69 -1.47 14.13 -8.22
N LYS A 70 -2.48 13.99 -7.36
CA LYS A 70 -2.74 12.76 -6.61
C LYS A 70 -3.03 11.57 -7.52
N GLU A 71 -3.94 11.71 -8.48
CA GLU A 71 -4.28 10.61 -9.40
C GLU A 71 -3.08 10.18 -10.27
N ILE A 72 -2.25 11.13 -10.70
CA ILE A 72 -1.01 10.84 -11.43
C ILE A 72 -0.02 10.06 -10.55
N ALA A 73 0.16 10.49 -9.30
CA ALA A 73 1.04 9.80 -8.36
C ALA A 73 0.59 8.34 -8.14
N ILE A 74 -0.72 8.11 -7.97
CA ILE A 74 -1.30 6.76 -7.81
C ILE A 74 -1.11 5.93 -9.08
N CYS A 75 -1.31 6.51 -10.27
CA CYS A 75 -1.16 5.80 -11.53
C CYS A 75 0.29 5.33 -11.77
N VAL A 76 1.28 6.12 -11.37
CA VAL A 76 2.70 5.79 -11.56
C VAL A 76 3.21 4.86 -10.46
N THR A 77 2.82 5.12 -9.22
CA THR A 77 3.38 4.46 -8.03
C THR A 77 2.57 3.23 -7.63
N GLY A 78 1.30 3.15 -8.01
CA GLY A 78 0.39 2.04 -7.70
C GLY A 78 -0.20 2.09 -6.29
N GLU A 79 0.11 3.12 -5.50
CA GLU A 79 -0.36 3.26 -4.12
C GLU A 79 -0.72 4.71 -3.75
N THR A 80 -1.51 4.86 -2.67
CA THR A 80 -2.10 6.14 -2.26
C THR A 80 -1.52 6.71 -0.98
N LEU A 81 -1.00 5.88 -0.08
CA LEU A 81 -0.97 6.19 1.37
C LEU A 81 0.42 6.37 1.96
N THR A 82 1.49 6.11 1.21
CA THR A 82 2.87 6.44 1.62
C THR A 82 3.23 7.88 1.28
N THR A 83 2.69 8.40 0.17
CA THR A 83 3.00 9.73 -0.38
C THR A 83 2.03 10.80 0.14
N ASP A 84 0.77 10.42 0.38
CA ASP A 84 -0.30 11.32 0.81
C ASP A 84 -0.91 10.85 2.14
N ILE A 85 -0.06 10.80 3.17
CA ILE A 85 -0.53 10.69 4.56
C ILE A 85 -1.16 12.04 4.91
N GLY A 86 -2.44 12.20 4.55
CA GLY A 86 -3.27 13.27 5.12
C GLY A 86 -3.27 13.18 6.65
N ALA A 87 -3.84 14.19 7.32
CA ALA A 87 -3.87 14.28 8.79
C ALA A 87 -4.49 13.07 9.52
N ASN A 88 -5.18 12.16 8.80
CA ASN A 88 -5.85 10.98 9.33
C ASN A 88 -5.32 9.64 8.78
N GLY A 89 -4.10 9.57 8.24
CA GLY A 89 -3.53 8.30 7.77
C GLY A 89 -3.16 7.35 8.92
N SER A 90 -3.67 6.11 8.87
CA SER A 90 -3.27 5.05 9.81
C SER A 90 -1.93 4.45 9.38
N ARG A 91 -0.96 4.34 10.31
CA ARG A 91 0.33 3.69 10.05
C ARG A 91 0.18 2.27 9.47
N ALA A 92 -0.81 1.53 9.96
CA ALA A 92 -1.10 0.17 9.46
C ALA A 92 -1.53 0.18 7.98
N ALA A 93 -2.22 1.22 7.53
CA ALA A 93 -2.59 1.34 6.12
C ALA A 93 -1.34 1.65 5.27
N SER A 94 -0.46 2.55 5.71
CA SER A 94 0.80 2.83 5.00
C SER A 94 1.71 1.59 4.89
N GLU A 95 1.75 0.72 5.89
CA GLU A 95 2.47 -0.57 5.85
C GLU A 95 1.91 -1.49 4.76
N THR A 96 0.59 -1.68 4.70
CA THR A 96 -0.03 -2.51 3.63
C THR A 96 0.19 -1.96 2.22
N HIS A 97 0.32 -0.64 2.08
CA HIS A 97 0.60 -0.02 0.80
C HIS A 97 2.07 -0.16 0.39
N ALA A 98 3.01 -0.11 1.35
CA ALA A 98 4.41 -0.42 1.10
C ALA A 98 4.61 -1.86 0.57
N GLU A 99 3.81 -2.83 1.03
CA GLU A 99 3.84 -4.20 0.47
C GLU A 99 3.44 -4.23 -1.02
N ILE A 100 2.53 -3.35 -1.46
CA ILE A 100 2.12 -3.24 -2.87
C ILE A 100 3.26 -2.70 -3.73
N LEU A 101 4.01 -1.71 -3.24
CA LEU A 101 5.22 -1.24 -3.91
C LEU A 101 6.22 -2.37 -4.11
N GLU A 102 6.46 -3.15 -3.06
CA GLU A 102 7.39 -4.26 -3.15
C GLU A 102 6.95 -5.32 -4.16
N LEU A 103 5.63 -5.58 -4.26
CA LEU A 103 5.08 -6.47 -5.27
C LEU A 103 5.28 -5.93 -6.69
N LEU A 104 5.10 -4.62 -6.88
CA LEU A 104 5.33 -3.96 -8.17
C LEU A 104 6.81 -4.03 -8.57
N VAL A 105 7.72 -3.77 -7.63
CA VAL A 105 9.16 -3.87 -7.84
C VAL A 105 9.58 -5.29 -8.24
N ASP A 106 8.99 -6.32 -7.62
CA ASP A 106 9.25 -7.71 -7.99
C ASP A 106 8.73 -8.05 -9.38
N SER A 107 7.52 -7.63 -9.72
CA SER A 107 6.95 -7.81 -11.06
C SER A 107 7.83 -7.17 -12.14
N ASP A 108 8.30 -5.94 -11.90
CA ASP A 108 9.21 -5.24 -12.81
C ASP A 108 10.57 -5.92 -12.91
N ALA A 109 11.11 -6.42 -11.80
CA ALA A 109 12.36 -7.16 -11.78
C ALA A 109 12.26 -8.48 -12.56
N ASP A 110 11.14 -9.19 -12.46
CA ASP A 110 10.87 -10.41 -13.23
C ASP A 110 10.74 -10.12 -14.72
N LEU A 111 10.03 -9.04 -15.09
CA LEU A 111 9.92 -8.58 -16.47
C LEU A 111 11.30 -8.25 -17.08
N LEU A 112 12.11 -7.48 -16.36
CA LEU A 112 13.47 -7.13 -16.79
C LEU A 112 14.35 -8.37 -16.92
N SER A 113 14.27 -9.29 -15.95
CA SER A 113 15.02 -10.54 -15.94
C SER A 113 14.66 -11.44 -17.14
N ALA A 114 13.37 -11.56 -17.45
CA ALA A 114 12.88 -12.27 -18.63
C ALA A 114 13.34 -11.62 -19.94
N THR A 115 13.27 -10.30 -20.01
CA THR A 115 13.69 -9.52 -21.18
C THR A 115 15.20 -9.67 -21.44
N LEU A 116 16.02 -9.55 -20.40
CA LEU A 116 17.48 -9.74 -20.48
C LEU A 116 17.84 -11.16 -20.91
N ARG A 117 17.13 -12.16 -20.37
CA ARG A 117 17.30 -13.56 -20.74
C ARG A 117 17.03 -13.79 -22.23
N GLN A 118 15.93 -13.23 -22.76
CA GLN A 118 15.52 -13.43 -24.16
C GLN A 118 16.39 -12.64 -25.15
N SER A 119 16.97 -11.53 -24.73
CA SER A 119 17.80 -10.67 -25.57
C SER A 119 19.29 -10.91 -25.36
N LEU A 120 19.92 -10.10 -24.50
CA LEU A 120 21.37 -10.03 -24.31
C LEU A 120 21.98 -11.39 -23.97
N VAL A 121 21.37 -12.12 -23.03
CA VAL A 121 21.93 -13.39 -22.55
C VAL A 121 21.85 -14.45 -23.65
N ALA A 122 20.75 -14.52 -24.38
CA ALA A 122 20.61 -15.42 -25.52
C ALA A 122 21.66 -15.12 -26.60
N TRP A 123 21.85 -13.85 -26.96
CA TRP A 123 22.84 -13.46 -27.97
C TRP A 123 24.27 -13.79 -27.57
N ILE A 124 24.63 -13.59 -26.30
CA ILE A 124 25.96 -13.93 -25.77
C ILE A 124 26.18 -15.44 -25.81
N VAL A 125 25.18 -16.24 -25.43
CA VAL A 125 25.28 -17.70 -25.45
C VAL A 125 25.38 -18.22 -26.88
N ASP A 126 24.54 -17.74 -27.79
CA ASP A 126 24.54 -18.18 -29.20
C ASP A 126 25.87 -17.86 -29.89
N TYR A 127 26.50 -16.72 -29.54
CA TYR A 127 27.79 -16.33 -30.11
C TYR A 127 28.95 -17.18 -29.58
N ASN A 128 28.99 -17.48 -28.27
CA ASN A 128 30.12 -18.18 -27.65
C ASN A 128 29.98 -19.70 -27.68
N LEU A 129 28.76 -20.22 -27.48
CA LEU A 129 28.43 -21.63 -27.30
C LEU A 129 27.10 -21.96 -27.99
N PRO A 130 27.09 -22.12 -29.33
CA PRO A 130 25.86 -22.41 -30.07
C PRO A 130 25.23 -23.72 -29.59
N GLY A 131 23.93 -23.67 -29.26
CA GLY A 131 23.15 -24.82 -28.78
C GLY A 131 23.20 -25.06 -27.27
N ALA A 132 23.91 -24.23 -26.49
CA ALA A 132 23.88 -24.30 -25.04
C ALA A 132 22.57 -23.71 -24.46
N ARG A 133 22.16 -24.22 -23.29
CA ARG A 133 20.96 -23.72 -22.61
C ARG A 133 21.24 -22.33 -22.03
N VAL A 134 20.42 -21.35 -22.40
CA VAL A 134 20.49 -19.98 -21.85
C VAL A 134 20.30 -20.02 -20.33
N PRO A 135 21.16 -19.37 -19.52
CA PRO A 135 21.00 -19.29 -18.08
C PRO A 135 19.80 -18.40 -17.68
N ASN A 136 19.30 -18.59 -16.46
CA ASN A 136 18.33 -17.69 -15.87
C ASN A 136 19.07 -16.61 -15.07
N VAL A 137 18.65 -15.37 -15.27
CA VAL A 137 19.08 -14.21 -14.49
C VAL A 137 17.91 -13.85 -13.59
N TRP A 138 18.17 -13.59 -12.31
CA TRP A 138 17.17 -13.05 -11.39
C TRP A 138 17.87 -12.14 -10.39
N ARG A 139 17.13 -11.17 -9.86
CA ARG A 139 17.61 -10.27 -8.82
C ARG A 139 17.29 -10.88 -7.45
N PRO A 140 18.28 -11.13 -6.57
CA PRO A 140 17.99 -11.54 -5.21
C PRO A 140 17.31 -10.38 -4.45
N ARG A 141 16.16 -10.65 -3.85
CA ARG A 141 15.45 -9.70 -2.98
C ARG A 141 16.21 -9.59 -1.64
N PRO A 142 16.53 -8.38 -1.15
CA PRO A 142 17.04 -8.22 0.21
C PRO A 142 15.94 -8.66 1.18
N GLU A 143 16.24 -9.63 2.04
CA GLU A 143 15.29 -10.16 3.01
C GLU A 143 15.01 -9.10 4.08
N ASN A 144 13.74 -8.89 4.43
CA ASN A 144 13.38 -8.01 5.55
C ASN A 144 13.77 -8.73 6.86
N GLU A 145 14.89 -8.36 7.46
CA GLU A 145 15.45 -8.98 8.67
C GLU A 145 14.46 -8.94 9.86
N LEU A 146 13.54 -7.98 9.89
CA LEU A 146 12.55 -7.85 10.95
C LEU A 146 11.39 -8.86 10.81
N GLU A 147 10.91 -9.09 9.59
CA GLU A 147 9.86 -10.07 9.30
C GLU A 147 10.36 -11.50 9.45
N THR A 148 11.58 -11.78 8.97
CA THR A 148 12.19 -13.10 9.16
C THR A 148 12.41 -13.42 10.64
N ALA A 149 12.78 -12.42 11.46
CA ALA A 149 12.91 -12.57 12.90
C ALA A 149 11.55 -12.80 13.60
N SER A 150 10.47 -12.13 13.19
CA SER A 150 9.13 -12.33 13.76
C SER A 150 8.55 -13.69 13.38
N VAL A 151 8.68 -14.08 12.11
CA VAL A 151 8.28 -15.41 11.61
C VAL A 151 9.10 -16.51 12.28
N GLY A 152 10.40 -16.28 12.50
CA GLY A 152 11.27 -17.20 13.23
C GLY A 152 10.81 -17.41 14.67
N LYS A 153 10.44 -16.34 15.38
CA LYS A 153 9.88 -16.42 16.75
C LYS A 153 8.54 -17.14 16.77
N ALA A 154 7.62 -16.82 15.86
CA ALA A 154 6.32 -17.48 15.77
C ALA A 154 6.45 -18.98 15.46
N LYS A 155 7.35 -19.36 14.55
CA LYS A 155 7.69 -20.77 14.27
C LYS A 155 8.31 -21.44 15.48
N ALA A 156 9.18 -20.76 16.23
CA ALA A 156 9.77 -21.29 17.43
C ALA A 156 8.75 -21.49 18.56
N GLU A 157 7.81 -20.55 18.74
CA GLU A 157 6.73 -20.62 19.73
C GLU A 157 5.74 -21.75 19.40
N THR A 158 5.31 -21.85 18.13
CA THR A 158 4.44 -22.95 17.69
C THR A 158 5.12 -24.31 17.84
N ASN A 159 6.42 -24.43 17.54
CA ASN A 159 7.18 -25.66 17.77
C ASN A 159 7.34 -26.00 19.27
N LYS A 160 7.53 -24.99 20.13
CA LYS A 160 7.54 -25.19 21.60
C LYS A 160 6.17 -25.67 22.10
N ALA A 161 5.08 -25.08 21.62
CA ALA A 161 3.73 -25.50 21.98
C ALA A 161 3.42 -26.93 21.49
N ARG A 162 3.81 -27.26 20.25
CA ARG A 162 3.66 -28.62 19.68
C ARG A 162 4.44 -29.67 20.47
N THR A 163 5.69 -29.37 20.83
CA THR A 163 6.52 -30.29 21.62
C THR A 163 6.04 -30.42 23.07
N ALA A 164 5.48 -29.36 23.65
CA ALA A 164 4.82 -29.41 24.95
C ALA A 164 3.56 -30.30 24.90
N ALA A 165 2.67 -30.10 23.93
CA ALA A 165 1.47 -30.92 23.76
C ALA A 165 1.80 -32.41 23.52
N LEU A 166 2.83 -32.72 22.73
CA LEU A 166 3.29 -34.09 22.53
C LEU A 166 3.83 -34.72 23.82
N ARG A 167 4.56 -33.95 24.64
CA ARG A 167 5.05 -34.41 25.94
C ARG A 167 3.90 -34.68 26.90
N ASP A 168 2.90 -33.80 26.94
CA ASP A 168 1.75 -33.94 27.82
C ASP A 168 0.91 -35.16 27.42
N ALA A 169 0.67 -35.36 26.11
CA ALA A 169 0.01 -36.56 25.58
C ALA A 169 0.78 -37.85 25.93
N LEU A 170 2.11 -37.86 25.79
CA LEU A 170 2.93 -39.02 26.16
C LEU A 170 2.91 -39.28 27.68
N SER A 171 2.86 -38.25 28.51
CA SER A 171 2.75 -38.40 29.97
C SER A 171 1.37 -38.94 30.40
N PHE A 172 0.29 -38.56 29.70
CA PHE A 172 -1.03 -39.15 29.88
C PHE A 172 -1.05 -40.64 29.49
N LEU A 173 -0.43 -40.97 28.34
CA LEU A 173 -0.33 -42.33 27.82
C LEU A 173 0.65 -43.23 28.62
N ALA A 174 1.48 -42.67 29.49
CA ALA A 174 2.34 -43.43 30.40
C ALA A 174 1.55 -44.22 31.47
N ASN A 175 0.27 -43.88 31.67
CA ASN A 175 -0.65 -44.63 32.54
C ASN A 175 -1.37 -45.78 31.83
N VAL A 176 -1.22 -45.91 30.51
CA VAL A 176 -1.83 -46.99 29.71
C VAL A 176 -0.79 -48.09 29.52
N GLU A 177 -1.09 -49.31 29.96
CA GLU A 177 -0.14 -50.43 29.92
C GLU A 177 0.07 -51.02 28.52
N ASP A 178 -0.95 -50.96 27.65
CA ASP A 178 -0.88 -51.51 26.29
C ASP A 178 -0.29 -50.49 25.29
N ASP A 179 0.71 -50.91 24.52
CA ASP A 179 1.38 -50.11 23.49
C ASP A 179 0.48 -49.92 22.25
N ALA A 180 -0.36 -50.91 21.93
CA ALA A 180 -1.27 -50.84 20.78
C ALA A 180 -2.35 -49.77 20.99
N ILE A 181 -2.93 -49.74 22.19
CA ILE A 181 -3.95 -48.77 22.58
C ILE A 181 -3.38 -47.34 22.60
N ALA A 182 -2.13 -47.16 23.03
CA ALA A 182 -1.52 -45.83 23.03
C ALA A 182 -1.18 -45.30 21.63
N LEU A 183 -0.85 -46.17 20.68
CA LEU A 183 -0.66 -45.77 19.28
C LEU A 183 -1.97 -45.29 18.64
N GLU A 184 -3.11 -45.88 19.01
CA GLU A 184 -4.43 -45.43 18.54
C GLU A 184 -4.90 -44.14 19.21
N LEU A 185 -4.55 -43.93 20.48
CA LEU A 185 -4.95 -42.75 21.24
C LEU A 185 -4.06 -41.52 20.97
N LEU A 186 -2.80 -41.69 20.58
CA LEU A 186 -1.83 -40.60 20.40
C LEU A 186 -2.28 -39.53 19.37
N PRO A 187 -2.83 -39.87 18.18
CA PRO A 187 -3.33 -38.88 17.22
C PRO A 187 -4.54 -38.07 17.71
N HIS A 188 -5.26 -38.57 18.71
CA HIS A 188 -6.41 -37.88 19.30
C HIS A 188 -5.99 -36.87 20.38
N LEU A 189 -4.78 -37.01 20.92
CA LEU A 189 -4.27 -36.21 22.04
C LEU A 189 -3.27 -35.13 21.60
N ALA A 190 -2.55 -35.34 20.49
CA ALA A 190 -1.60 -34.38 19.94
C ALA A 190 -1.54 -34.45 18.41
N SER A 191 -1.09 -33.36 17.78
CA SER A 191 -0.84 -33.36 16.34
C SER A 191 0.44 -34.15 16.02
N VAL A 192 0.29 -35.19 15.19
CA VAL A 192 1.35 -36.14 14.80
C VAL A 192 1.81 -35.93 13.34
N GLU A 193 1.32 -34.87 12.67
CA GLU A 193 1.61 -34.60 11.27
C GLU A 193 3.13 -34.51 11.00
N GLY A 194 3.63 -35.41 10.15
CA GLY A 194 5.04 -35.48 9.75
C GLY A 194 5.90 -36.50 10.51
N LEU A 195 5.37 -37.22 11.49
CA LEU A 195 6.07 -38.34 12.15
C LEU A 195 5.86 -39.65 11.37
N SER A 196 6.94 -40.39 11.13
CA SER A 196 6.85 -41.73 10.54
C SER A 196 6.29 -42.74 11.54
N GLU A 197 5.66 -43.80 11.05
CA GLU A 197 5.12 -44.87 11.90
C GLU A 197 6.20 -45.50 12.80
N ALA A 198 7.43 -45.61 12.29
CA ALA A 198 8.59 -46.06 13.06
C ALA A 198 8.99 -45.09 14.19
N ALA A 199 8.84 -43.78 13.98
CA ALA A 199 9.09 -42.78 15.01
C ALA A 199 7.99 -42.81 16.09
N LEU A 200 6.74 -43.06 15.72
CA LEU A 200 5.62 -43.17 16.66
C LEU A 200 5.76 -44.36 17.59
N ARG A 201 6.10 -45.53 17.06
CA ARG A 201 6.36 -46.73 17.87
C ARG A 201 7.47 -46.49 18.90
N LYS A 202 8.56 -45.82 18.52
CA LYS A 202 9.67 -45.48 19.43
C LYS A 202 9.27 -44.44 20.48
N LEU A 203 8.42 -43.48 20.14
CA LEU A 203 7.90 -42.49 21.10
C LEU A 203 6.98 -43.13 22.14
N VAL A 204 6.12 -44.06 21.72
CA VAL A 204 5.24 -44.83 22.61
C VAL A 204 6.06 -45.80 23.47
N GLU A 205 7.07 -46.49 22.93
CA GLU A 205 7.98 -47.34 23.71
C GLU A 205 8.73 -46.53 24.78
N GLY A 206 9.14 -45.30 24.46
CA GLY A 206 9.80 -44.37 25.39
C GLY A 206 8.89 -43.77 26.47
N ARG A 207 7.56 -43.98 26.43
CA ARG A 207 6.60 -43.37 27.37
C ARG A 207 6.80 -43.82 28.82
N ALA A 208 7.29 -45.04 29.03
CA ALA A 208 7.51 -45.59 30.37
C ALA A 208 8.57 -44.79 31.16
N ALA A 209 9.53 -44.18 30.45
CA ALA A 209 10.57 -43.33 31.04
C ALA A 209 10.05 -41.94 31.48
N LEU A 210 8.86 -41.53 31.05
CA LEU A 210 8.20 -40.28 31.46
C LEU A 210 7.36 -40.44 32.74
N LYS A 211 7.23 -41.66 33.27
CA LYS A 211 6.48 -41.94 34.50
C LYS A 211 7.17 -41.28 35.70
N GLY A 212 6.54 -40.21 36.21
CA GLY A 212 7.06 -39.42 37.35
C GLY A 212 7.87 -38.18 36.98
N ALA A 213 7.97 -37.81 35.70
CA ALA A 213 8.54 -36.53 35.31
C ALA A 213 7.55 -35.39 35.69
N PRO A 214 8.01 -34.31 36.35
CA PRO A 214 7.12 -33.20 36.67
C PRO A 214 6.60 -32.57 35.38
N VAL A 215 5.28 -32.37 35.31
CA VAL A 215 4.64 -31.56 34.26
C VAL A 215 5.23 -30.15 34.37
N VAL A 216 6.05 -29.77 33.39
CA VAL A 216 6.58 -28.41 33.31
C VAL A 216 5.40 -27.51 32.95
N VAL A 217 4.87 -26.82 33.95
CA VAL A 217 3.89 -25.74 33.73
C VAL A 217 4.53 -24.77 32.74
N PRO A 218 3.80 -24.34 31.67
CA PRO A 218 4.31 -23.38 30.72
C PRO A 218 4.90 -22.19 31.48
N MET A 219 6.15 -21.86 31.18
CA MET A 219 6.83 -20.75 31.86
C MET A 219 5.95 -19.50 31.71
N PRO A 220 5.61 -18.78 32.80
CA PRO A 220 4.84 -17.55 32.67
C PRO A 220 5.60 -16.59 31.76
N GLU A 221 4.91 -16.03 30.77
CA GLU A 221 5.50 -15.08 29.83
C GLU A 221 6.25 -13.98 30.61
N PRO A 222 7.48 -13.62 30.21
CA PRO A 222 8.15 -12.49 30.81
C PRO A 222 7.28 -11.25 30.62
N ALA A 223 6.98 -10.55 31.71
CA ALA A 223 6.16 -9.34 31.69
C ALA A 223 6.65 -8.40 30.57
N PRO A 224 5.72 -7.76 29.82
CA PRO A 224 6.11 -6.82 28.77
C PRO A 224 7.05 -5.78 29.36
N ARG A 225 8.22 -5.59 28.73
CA ARG A 225 9.17 -4.55 29.16
C ARG A 225 8.44 -3.22 29.08
N GLU A 226 8.22 -2.57 30.22
CA GLU A 226 7.66 -1.23 30.28
C GLU A 226 8.51 -0.33 29.37
N ALA A 227 7.85 0.28 28.38
CA ALA A 227 8.47 1.26 27.52
C ALA A 227 8.95 2.41 28.41
N GLY A 228 10.26 2.64 28.43
CA GLY A 228 10.87 3.73 29.19
C GLY A 228 10.17 5.05 28.89
N GLU A 229 9.77 5.72 29.96
CA GLU A 229 9.17 7.05 29.95
C GLU A 229 10.08 8.03 29.18
N PRO A 230 9.56 8.82 28.23
CA PRO A 230 10.38 9.76 27.48
C PRO A 230 10.90 10.87 28.41
N PRO A 231 12.17 11.31 28.27
CA PRO A 231 12.73 12.34 29.13
C PRO A 231 11.99 13.68 28.95
N ALA A 232 11.75 14.34 30.09
CA ALA A 232 11.08 15.64 30.21
C ALA A 232 11.83 16.79 29.52
#